data_AF-A0A6P3WWM5-F1
#
_entry.id   AF-A0A6P3WWM5-F1
#
_cell.length_a   1.000
_cell.length_b   1.000
_cell.length_c   1.000
_cell.angle_alpha   90.00
_cell.angle_beta   90.00
_cell.angle_gamma   90.00
#
_symmetry.space_group_name_H-M   'P 1'
#
loop_
_entity.id
_entity.type
_entity.pdbx_description
1 polymer ?
#
loop_
_entity_poly.entity_id
_entity_poly.type
_entity_poly.pdbx_seq_one_letter_code
_entity_poly.pdbx_strand_id
1 'polypeptide(L)'
;MMRLKCTVRIYDRTLLSKQRTYRSVLTISKQSDKNEVYLLLQNLKNKEGIKYKIHNNVEKIFTKFIDDGKATISLKEPRHDLIIETFSINEVIQLKSFLHILKLRLRKIGESSFPIISNLKLKNMDLSRANKLVIQKKSEYPLLRGFPKIIEELSILGLGRRSFDRQILNLKYLKILNLSSNQIQHLPKEVGCLPHLQELIIPHNKLGKSTFEWKWISQVEIRRNLRLLDIRNNEISVLPVQVGILDVLVKLQVCQNLLTKLPQSIGRLRNLKYLEAARNNLSCLPGSMRHLRLDYLDISGNPFNFQNSHFVVYYHVNEVVTLVQYAAIALLKARITYDNSTMPPNLVQFLDNATFCCVCSQACFNRYVLDYKEMELRRVTCQVKRTANTTILYECYFCSKTCQRYF
;
A
#
# COMPACT_ATOMS: atom_id res chain seq x y z
N MET A 1 -26.22 -1.78 -29.03
CA MET A 1 -26.23 -0.35 -28.64
C MET A 1 -24.83 0.04 -28.19
N MET A 2 -24.10 0.87 -28.94
CA MET A 2 -22.70 1.13 -28.60
C MET A 2 -22.54 2.33 -27.65
N ARG A 3 -22.26 2.04 -26.39
CA ARG A 3 -21.98 3.02 -25.33
C ARG A 3 -20.56 2.76 -24.82
N LEU A 4 -19.72 3.78 -24.79
CA LEU A 4 -18.38 3.73 -24.21
C LEU A 4 -18.40 4.38 -22.84
N LYS A 5 -18.04 3.62 -21.79
CA LYS A 5 -17.76 4.19 -20.46
C LYS A 5 -16.31 4.63 -20.44
N CYS A 6 -16.06 5.92 -20.24
CA CYS A 6 -14.72 6.47 -20.26
C CYS A 6 -14.62 7.73 -19.39
N THR A 7 -13.41 8.21 -19.17
CA THR A 7 -13.20 9.56 -18.65
C THR A 7 -12.98 10.49 -19.82
N VAL A 8 -13.70 11.61 -19.82
CA VAL A 8 -13.60 12.61 -20.88
C VAL A 8 -13.24 13.94 -20.25
N ARG A 9 -12.18 14.56 -20.76
CA ARG A 9 -11.85 15.96 -20.52
C ARG A 9 -12.19 16.73 -21.78
N ILE A 10 -13.00 17.78 -21.63
CA ILE A 10 -13.37 18.66 -22.74
C ILE A 10 -12.42 19.84 -22.69
N TYR A 11 -11.67 20.04 -23.77
CA TYR A 11 -10.88 21.25 -23.97
C TYR A 11 -11.58 22.15 -24.99
N ASP A 12 -12.00 23.33 -24.55
CA ASP A 12 -12.56 24.34 -25.44
C ASP A 12 -11.44 25.19 -26.00
N ARG A 13 -11.23 25.14 -27.32
CA ARG A 13 -10.15 25.89 -28.00
C ARG A 13 -10.44 27.39 -28.09
N THR A 14 -11.61 27.85 -27.64
CA THR A 14 -11.99 29.28 -27.61
C THR A 14 -11.87 29.94 -26.24
N LEU A 15 -11.78 29.16 -25.16
CA LEU A 15 -11.75 29.66 -23.78
C LEU A 15 -10.47 29.23 -23.05
N LEU A 16 -9.77 30.18 -22.42
CA LEU A 16 -8.58 29.93 -21.58
C LEU A 16 -8.90 29.39 -20.16
N SER A 17 -10.03 28.68 -19.99
CA SER A 17 -10.52 28.28 -18.65
C SER A 17 -10.05 26.88 -18.19
N LYS A 18 -10.03 26.68 -16.87
CA LYS A 18 -9.63 25.41 -16.23
C LYS A 18 -10.54 24.24 -16.67
N GLN A 19 -9.91 23.25 -17.30
CA GLN A 19 -10.54 22.04 -17.82
C GLN A 19 -11.09 21.16 -16.68
N ARG A 20 -12.37 20.74 -16.78
CA ARG A 20 -12.96 19.77 -15.86
C ARG A 20 -13.02 18.39 -16.51
N THR A 21 -12.60 17.39 -15.76
CA THR A 21 -12.55 15.99 -16.21
C THR A 21 -13.72 15.23 -15.59
N TYR A 22 -14.51 14.52 -16.40
CA TYR A 22 -15.68 13.79 -15.92
C TYR A 22 -15.67 12.35 -16.40
N ARG A 23 -16.00 11.43 -15.48
CA ARG A 23 -16.37 10.08 -15.88
C ARG A 23 -17.72 10.15 -16.59
N SER A 24 -17.74 9.68 -17.83
CA SER A 24 -18.80 9.94 -18.78
C SER A 24 -19.16 8.69 -19.57
N VAL A 25 -20.30 8.72 -20.24
CA VAL A 25 -20.65 7.78 -21.29
C VAL A 25 -20.72 8.51 -22.60
N LEU A 26 -19.94 8.02 -23.55
CA LEU A 26 -19.96 8.49 -24.92
C LEU A 26 -20.76 7.50 -25.77
N THR A 27 -21.79 7.98 -26.44
CA THR A 27 -22.71 7.15 -27.24
C THR A 27 -22.82 7.69 -28.66
N ILE A 28 -22.78 6.82 -29.66
CA ILE A 28 -23.16 7.17 -31.04
C ILE A 28 -24.65 6.89 -31.18
N SER A 29 -25.43 7.91 -31.53
CA SER A 29 -26.89 7.86 -31.51
C SER A 29 -27.51 8.65 -32.66
N LYS A 30 -28.73 8.30 -33.04
CA LYS A 30 -29.50 8.91 -34.13
C LYS A 30 -30.63 9.76 -33.58
N GLN A 31 -30.95 10.88 -34.20
CA GLN A 31 -32.16 11.63 -33.90
C GLN A 31 -33.36 11.05 -34.68
N SER A 32 -34.55 10.98 -34.07
CA SER A 32 -35.73 10.31 -34.66
C SER A 32 -36.17 10.92 -35.99
N ASP A 33 -36.12 12.25 -36.12
CA ASP A 33 -36.78 12.96 -37.23
C ASP A 33 -35.85 13.31 -38.40
N LYS A 34 -34.54 13.13 -38.23
CA LYS A 34 -33.52 13.44 -39.23
C LYS A 34 -32.52 12.30 -39.25
N ASN A 35 -32.07 11.85 -40.42
CA ASN A 35 -31.09 10.76 -40.57
C ASN A 35 -29.67 11.13 -40.04
N GLU A 36 -29.59 12.10 -39.12
CA GLU A 36 -28.42 12.71 -38.52
C GLU A 36 -27.96 11.94 -37.29
N VAL A 37 -26.64 11.76 -37.19
CA VAL A 37 -25.99 10.98 -36.12
C VAL A 37 -25.14 11.92 -35.26
N TYR A 38 -25.25 11.73 -33.94
CA TYR A 38 -24.62 12.54 -32.92
C TYR A 38 -23.75 11.68 -31.99
N LEU A 39 -22.65 12.27 -31.53
CA LEU A 39 -21.94 11.86 -30.33
C LEU A 39 -22.63 12.50 -29.12
N LEU A 40 -23.24 11.66 -28.29
CA LEU A 40 -23.86 12.09 -27.05
C LEU A 40 -22.90 11.80 -25.88
N LEU A 41 -22.50 12.84 -25.17
CA LEU A 41 -21.62 12.78 -23.99
C LEU A 41 -22.44 13.05 -22.71
N GLN A 42 -22.69 12.02 -21.90
CA GLN A 42 -23.46 12.14 -20.67
C GLN A 42 -22.58 11.87 -19.44
N ASN A 43 -22.90 12.47 -18.29
CA ASN A 43 -22.26 12.15 -17.00
C ASN A 43 -23.25 12.33 -15.84
N LEU A 44 -22.83 12.10 -14.59
CA LEU A 44 -23.72 12.20 -13.42
C LEU A 44 -24.22 13.63 -13.15
N LYS A 45 -23.46 14.66 -13.53
CA LYS A 45 -23.85 16.07 -13.36
C LYS A 45 -24.74 16.56 -14.50
N ASN A 46 -24.49 16.10 -15.72
CA ASN A 46 -25.27 16.42 -16.92
C ASN A 46 -25.82 15.12 -17.52
N LYS A 47 -27.02 14.73 -17.04
CA LYS A 47 -27.70 13.51 -17.46
C LYS A 47 -28.30 13.62 -18.87
N GLU A 48 -28.70 14.82 -19.29
CA GLU A 48 -29.19 15.09 -20.65
C GLU A 48 -28.08 14.95 -21.68
N GLY A 49 -26.85 15.31 -21.29
CA GLY A 49 -25.64 15.16 -22.07
C GLY A 49 -25.42 16.25 -23.13
N ILE A 50 -24.18 16.40 -23.56
CA ILE A 50 -23.79 17.31 -24.63
C ILE A 50 -23.84 16.55 -25.95
N LYS A 51 -24.48 17.13 -26.96
CA LYS A 51 -24.64 16.54 -28.30
C LYS A 51 -23.65 17.19 -29.26
N TYR A 52 -22.88 16.37 -29.96
CA TYR A 52 -21.98 16.81 -31.02
C TYR A 52 -22.40 16.15 -32.33
N LYS A 53 -22.70 16.95 -33.35
CA LYS A 53 -22.97 16.43 -34.69
C LYS A 53 -21.71 15.70 -35.18
N ILE A 54 -21.86 14.56 -35.85
CA ILE A 54 -20.72 13.79 -36.38
C ILE A 54 -20.37 14.24 -37.80
N HIS A 55 -21.39 14.30 -38.67
CA HIS A 55 -21.20 14.60 -40.09
C HIS A 55 -20.73 16.05 -40.28
N ASN A 56 -19.68 16.24 -41.09
CA ASN A 56 -19.01 17.51 -41.39
C ASN A 56 -18.44 18.28 -40.18
N ASN A 57 -18.42 17.67 -39.00
CA ASN A 57 -18.04 18.34 -37.76
C ASN A 57 -16.85 17.71 -37.03
N VAL A 58 -16.54 16.42 -37.26
CA VAL A 58 -15.28 15.83 -36.75
C VAL A 58 -14.12 16.33 -37.60
N GLU A 59 -13.20 17.07 -36.98
CA GLU A 59 -12.01 17.62 -37.63
C GLU A 59 -10.92 16.55 -37.73
N LYS A 60 -10.57 15.92 -36.60
CA LYS A 60 -9.51 14.92 -36.53
C LYS A 60 -9.72 13.95 -35.36
N ILE A 61 -9.26 12.71 -35.53
CA ILE A 61 -9.24 11.71 -34.45
C ILE A 61 -7.78 11.29 -34.21
N PHE A 62 -7.27 11.54 -33.01
CA PHE A 62 -5.93 11.17 -32.59
C PHE A 62 -5.97 9.84 -31.83
N THR A 63 -5.26 8.83 -32.33
CA THR A 63 -5.23 7.48 -31.74
C THR A 63 -3.81 6.97 -31.48
N LYS A 64 -2.80 7.85 -31.42
CA LYS A 64 -1.39 7.47 -31.22
C LYS A 64 -1.17 6.63 -29.96
N PHE A 65 -1.94 6.88 -28.91
CA PHE A 65 -1.85 6.23 -27.60
C PHE A 65 -3.09 5.37 -27.30
N ILE A 66 -3.72 4.81 -28.34
CA ILE A 66 -4.96 4.05 -28.18
C ILE A 66 -4.75 2.76 -27.39
N ASP A 67 -3.57 2.15 -27.49
CA ASP A 67 -3.18 0.98 -26.69
C ASP A 67 -3.00 1.32 -25.21
N ASP A 68 -2.61 2.56 -24.90
CA ASP A 68 -2.60 3.11 -23.53
C ASP A 68 -4.00 3.59 -23.07
N GLY A 69 -5.04 3.34 -23.87
CA GLY A 69 -6.41 3.72 -23.56
C GLY A 69 -6.71 5.20 -23.77
N LYS A 70 -5.90 5.92 -24.53
CA LYS A 70 -6.06 7.36 -24.79
C LYS A 70 -6.41 7.65 -26.24
N ALA A 71 -7.39 8.52 -26.45
CA ALA A 71 -7.74 9.03 -27.76
C ALA A 71 -8.30 10.45 -27.66
N THR A 72 -8.16 11.25 -28.71
CA THR A 72 -8.76 12.59 -28.77
C THR A 72 -9.63 12.70 -30.01
N ILE A 73 -10.86 13.18 -29.85
CA ILE A 73 -11.77 13.53 -30.96
C ILE A 73 -11.86 15.06 -31.00
N SER A 74 -11.36 15.66 -32.07
CA SER A 74 -11.40 17.11 -32.29
C SER A 74 -12.60 17.47 -33.16
N LEU A 75 -13.36 18.49 -32.74
CA LEU A 75 -14.62 18.92 -33.37
C LEU A 75 -14.51 20.36 -33.87
N LYS A 76 -15.10 20.66 -35.03
CA LYS A 76 -15.12 22.01 -35.63
C LYS A 76 -16.05 22.95 -34.87
N GLU A 77 -17.26 22.49 -34.55
CA GLU A 77 -18.29 23.26 -33.85
C GLU A 77 -19.06 22.40 -32.81
N PRO A 78 -19.10 22.84 -31.55
CA PRO A 78 -18.17 23.81 -30.94
C PRO A 78 -16.72 23.32 -31.05
N ARG A 79 -15.74 24.24 -30.97
CA ARG A 79 -14.30 23.94 -31.15
C ARG A 79 -13.71 23.15 -29.96
N HIS A 80 -14.28 22.00 -29.67
CA HIS A 80 -13.94 21.15 -28.54
C HIS A 80 -13.02 20.00 -28.95
N ASP A 81 -12.03 19.73 -28.10
CA ASP A 81 -11.30 18.47 -28.10
C ASP A 81 -11.82 17.59 -26.97
N LEU A 82 -12.39 16.44 -27.33
CA LEU A 82 -12.81 15.40 -26.41
C LEU A 82 -11.62 14.49 -26.15
N ILE A 83 -10.89 14.74 -25.06
CA ILE A 83 -9.77 13.93 -24.62
C ILE A 83 -10.32 12.76 -23.81
N ILE A 84 -10.28 11.57 -24.40
CA ILE A 84 -10.79 10.33 -23.85
C ILE A 84 -9.65 9.57 -23.19
N GLU A 85 -9.83 9.24 -21.92
CA GLU A 85 -8.96 8.33 -21.18
C GLU A 85 -9.79 7.16 -20.64
N THR A 86 -9.32 5.96 -20.94
CA THR A 86 -9.86 4.70 -20.44
C THR A 86 -8.82 4.01 -19.58
N PHE A 87 -9.30 3.20 -18.63
CA PHE A 87 -8.47 2.78 -17.51
C PHE A 87 -8.45 1.26 -17.30
N SER A 88 -9.29 0.53 -18.05
CA SER A 88 -9.36 -0.92 -18.06
C SER A 88 -9.21 -1.45 -19.49
N ILE A 89 -8.63 -2.63 -19.66
CA ILE A 89 -8.50 -3.28 -20.96
C ILE A 89 -9.85 -3.46 -21.67
N ASN A 90 -10.92 -3.73 -20.91
CA ASN A 90 -12.26 -3.83 -21.47
C ASN A 90 -12.72 -2.50 -22.06
N GLU A 91 -12.38 -1.39 -21.40
CA GLU A 91 -12.65 -0.05 -21.90
C GLU A 91 -11.77 0.31 -23.10
N VAL A 92 -10.51 -0.17 -23.14
CA VAL A 92 -9.62 0.01 -24.31
C VAL A 92 -10.18 -0.73 -25.52
N ILE A 93 -10.64 -1.97 -25.35
CA ILE A 93 -11.29 -2.74 -26.42
C ILE A 93 -12.57 -2.03 -26.86
N GLN A 94 -13.41 -1.59 -25.92
CA GLN A 94 -14.61 -0.82 -26.23
C GLN A 94 -14.28 0.50 -26.95
N LEU A 95 -13.20 1.19 -26.57
CA LEU A 95 -12.72 2.42 -27.20
C LEU A 95 -12.26 2.16 -28.64
N LYS A 96 -11.51 1.09 -28.88
CA LYS A 96 -11.09 0.68 -30.23
C LYS A 96 -12.29 0.38 -31.11
N SER A 97 -13.22 -0.43 -30.63
CA SER A 97 -14.47 -0.72 -31.35
C SER A 97 -15.27 0.57 -31.58
N PHE A 98 -15.33 1.47 -30.59
CA PHE A 98 -16.08 2.73 -30.65
C PHE A 98 -15.55 3.65 -31.73
N LEU A 99 -14.24 3.83 -31.76
CA LEU A 99 -13.57 4.64 -32.77
C LEU A 99 -13.63 4.00 -34.15
N HIS A 100 -13.63 2.68 -34.25
CA HIS A 100 -13.83 1.98 -35.53
C HIS A 100 -15.22 2.28 -36.11
N ILE A 101 -16.28 2.16 -35.32
CA ILE A 101 -17.65 2.48 -35.74
C ILE A 101 -17.80 3.97 -36.09
N LEU A 102 -17.19 4.86 -35.31
CA LEU A 102 -17.15 6.30 -35.62
C LEU A 102 -16.49 6.57 -36.99
N LYS A 103 -15.35 5.91 -37.28
CA LYS A 103 -14.63 6.04 -38.56
C LYS A 103 -15.44 5.50 -39.74
N LEU A 104 -16.11 4.36 -39.60
CA LEU A 104 -16.99 3.81 -40.64
C LEU A 104 -18.11 4.81 -40.97
N ARG A 105 -18.69 5.45 -39.95
CA ARG A 105 -19.75 6.43 -40.17
C ARG A 105 -19.25 7.70 -40.85
N LEU A 106 -18.06 8.18 -40.51
CA LEU A 106 -17.44 9.32 -41.19
C LEU A 106 -17.19 9.05 -42.68
N ARG A 107 -16.94 7.79 -43.06
CA ARG A 107 -16.75 7.34 -44.45
C ARG A 107 -18.06 7.03 -45.19
N LYS A 108 -19.23 7.14 -44.53
CA LYS A 108 -20.56 6.73 -45.06
C LYS A 108 -20.63 5.25 -45.47
N ILE A 109 -19.85 4.37 -44.86
CA ILE A 109 -19.83 2.93 -45.19
C ILE A 109 -20.71 2.17 -44.17
N GLY A 110 -21.72 1.45 -44.67
CA GLY A 110 -22.57 0.51 -43.92
C GLY A 110 -23.82 1.12 -43.26
N GLU A 111 -24.96 0.40 -43.37
CA GLU A 111 -26.17 0.66 -42.59
C GLU A 111 -26.04 0.01 -41.21
N SER A 112 -25.93 0.83 -40.16
CA SER A 112 -25.96 0.34 -38.78
C SER A 112 -27.16 0.96 -38.06
N SER A 113 -27.94 0.10 -37.39
CA SER A 113 -29.06 0.51 -36.55
C SER A 113 -28.51 1.16 -35.27
N PHE A 114 -28.58 2.49 -35.21
CA PHE A 114 -28.17 3.27 -34.05
C PHE A 114 -29.33 3.51 -33.09
N PRO A 115 -29.08 3.57 -31.78
CA PRO A 115 -30.11 3.93 -30.82
C PRO A 115 -30.61 5.36 -31.02
N ILE A 116 -31.93 5.54 -30.85
CA ILE A 116 -32.57 6.86 -30.90
C ILE A 116 -32.27 7.63 -29.60
N ILE A 117 -31.88 8.89 -29.74
CA ILE A 117 -31.49 9.78 -28.62
C ILE A 117 -32.56 9.85 -27.51
N SER A 118 -33.84 9.95 -27.88
CA SER A 118 -34.96 10.05 -26.91
C SER A 118 -35.08 8.84 -25.97
N ASN A 119 -34.55 7.69 -26.38
CA ASN A 119 -34.58 6.45 -25.59
C ASN A 119 -33.35 6.27 -24.68
N LEU A 120 -32.35 7.17 -24.75
CA LEU A 120 -31.10 7.09 -24.01
C LEU A 120 -31.21 7.77 -22.63
N LYS A 121 -31.96 7.17 -21.70
CA LYS A 121 -31.90 7.56 -20.28
C LYS A 121 -30.66 6.95 -19.59
N LEU A 122 -29.97 7.74 -18.78
CA LEU A 122 -28.83 7.29 -17.97
C LEU A 122 -29.37 6.56 -16.72
N LYS A 123 -29.75 5.28 -16.86
CA LYS A 123 -30.19 4.44 -15.72
C LYS A 123 -28.99 4.10 -14.82
N ASN A 124 -29.19 4.14 -13.50
CA ASN A 124 -28.27 3.80 -12.40
C ASN A 124 -26.95 3.18 -12.87
N MET A 125 -26.03 4.04 -13.27
CA MET A 125 -24.73 3.60 -13.76
C MET A 125 -23.79 3.45 -12.59
N ASP A 126 -23.30 2.22 -12.40
CA ASP A 126 -22.08 2.01 -11.65
C ASP A 126 -20.90 2.58 -12.47
N LEU A 127 -20.55 3.81 -12.14
CA LEU A 127 -19.34 4.52 -12.60
C LEU A 127 -18.20 4.31 -11.59
N SER A 128 -18.35 3.41 -10.62
CA SER A 128 -17.28 3.04 -9.71
C SER A 128 -16.09 2.56 -10.53
N ARG A 129 -14.92 3.12 -10.21
CA ARG A 129 -13.67 2.64 -10.77
C ARG A 129 -13.46 1.23 -10.24
N ALA A 130 -13.33 0.24 -11.10
CA ALA A 130 -12.67 -1.01 -10.72
C ALA A 130 -11.17 -0.72 -10.58
N ASN A 131 -10.78 0.04 -9.56
CA ASN A 131 -9.39 0.28 -9.14
C ASN A 131 -8.79 -0.96 -8.48
N LYS A 132 -9.57 -2.04 -8.38
CA LYS A 132 -9.23 -3.31 -7.77
C LYS A 132 -9.09 -4.37 -8.84
N LEU A 133 -7.94 -5.04 -8.84
CA LEU A 133 -7.68 -6.21 -9.67
C LEU A 133 -7.43 -7.41 -8.75
N VAL A 134 -8.19 -8.48 -8.95
CA VAL A 134 -8.02 -9.75 -8.22
C VAL A 134 -7.70 -10.84 -9.23
N ILE A 135 -6.64 -11.58 -8.98
CA ILE A 135 -6.13 -12.66 -9.82
C ILE A 135 -6.05 -13.91 -8.93
N GLN A 136 -6.85 -14.91 -9.25
CA GLN A 136 -6.93 -16.18 -8.51
C GLN A 136 -6.52 -17.36 -9.38
N LYS A 137 -6.50 -17.20 -10.70
CA LYS A 137 -6.11 -18.24 -11.65
C LYS A 137 -4.91 -17.81 -12.47
N LYS A 138 -4.07 -18.77 -12.87
CA LYS A 138 -2.90 -18.51 -13.73
C LYS A 138 -3.28 -17.89 -15.08
N SER A 139 -4.46 -18.25 -15.61
CA SER A 139 -5.00 -17.71 -16.87
C SER A 139 -5.37 -16.22 -16.80
N GLU A 140 -5.64 -15.69 -15.61
CA GLU A 140 -5.97 -14.27 -15.39
C GLU A 140 -4.71 -13.40 -15.26
N TYR A 141 -3.54 -14.02 -15.16
CA TYR A 141 -2.29 -13.32 -14.92
C TYR A 141 -1.84 -12.56 -16.18
N PRO A 142 -1.59 -11.24 -16.11
CA PRO A 142 -1.35 -10.42 -17.30
C PRO A 142 0.10 -10.50 -17.80
N LEU A 143 0.51 -11.67 -18.34
CA LEU A 143 1.90 -11.92 -18.79
C LEU A 143 2.36 -10.98 -19.93
N LEU A 144 1.55 -10.82 -20.98
CA LEU A 144 1.92 -10.08 -22.18
C LEU A 144 1.60 -8.58 -22.10
N ARG A 145 0.48 -8.23 -21.46
CA ARG A 145 -0.04 -6.85 -21.44
C ARG A 145 0.38 -6.06 -20.21
N GLY A 146 0.88 -6.74 -19.18
CA GLY A 146 1.20 -6.14 -17.88
C GLY A 146 -0.02 -5.68 -17.09
N PHE A 147 0.23 -5.26 -15.85
CA PHE A 147 -0.83 -4.79 -14.96
C PHE A 147 -1.37 -3.41 -15.38
N PRO A 148 -2.69 -3.14 -15.24
CA PRO A 148 -3.23 -1.81 -15.49
C PRO A 148 -2.62 -0.77 -14.52
N LYS A 149 -2.01 0.30 -15.04
CA LYS A 149 -1.17 1.22 -14.26
C LYS A 149 -1.91 2.06 -13.21
N ILE A 150 -3.24 2.14 -13.29
CA ILE A 150 -4.09 3.00 -12.45
C ILE A 150 -4.71 2.27 -11.26
N ILE A 151 -4.47 0.96 -11.11
CA ILE A 151 -5.03 0.20 -9.99
C ILE A 151 -4.49 0.70 -8.66
N GLU A 152 -5.39 0.77 -7.68
CA GLU A 152 -5.09 1.11 -6.29
C GLU A 152 -5.05 -0.15 -5.42
N GLU A 153 -5.73 -1.22 -5.82
CA GLU A 153 -5.73 -2.50 -5.11
C GLU A 153 -5.37 -3.64 -6.06
N LEU A 154 -4.33 -4.40 -5.72
CA LEU A 154 -3.94 -5.59 -6.46
C LEU A 154 -3.94 -6.78 -5.51
N SER A 155 -4.66 -7.83 -5.87
CA SER A 155 -4.68 -9.11 -5.17
C SER A 155 -4.25 -10.24 -6.09
N ILE A 156 -3.14 -10.90 -5.79
CA ILE A 156 -2.63 -12.07 -6.50
C ILE A 156 -2.64 -13.23 -5.51
N LEU A 157 -3.63 -14.11 -5.61
CA LEU A 157 -3.96 -15.08 -4.57
C LEU A 157 -3.77 -16.50 -5.08
N GLY A 158 -3.13 -17.38 -4.29
CA GLY A 158 -3.22 -18.82 -4.53
C GLY A 158 -2.50 -19.33 -5.78
N LEU A 159 -1.58 -18.57 -6.36
CA LEU A 159 -0.96 -18.93 -7.65
C LEU A 159 0.31 -19.78 -7.53
N GLY A 160 0.76 -20.04 -6.28
CA GLY A 160 2.00 -20.77 -6.01
C GLY A 160 3.25 -20.02 -6.47
N ARG A 161 3.20 -18.68 -6.56
CA ARG A 161 4.35 -17.89 -7.02
C ARG A 161 5.48 -17.92 -6.01
N ARG A 162 6.68 -18.26 -6.46
CA ARG A 162 7.90 -18.25 -5.63
C ARG A 162 8.59 -16.88 -5.58
N SER A 163 8.39 -16.07 -6.60
CA SER A 163 9.02 -14.76 -6.77
C SER A 163 7.99 -13.64 -6.94
N PHE A 164 8.40 -12.46 -6.49
CA PHE A 164 7.68 -11.21 -6.72
C PHE A 164 7.75 -10.82 -8.19
N ASP A 165 6.62 -10.35 -8.75
CA ASP A 165 6.59 -9.83 -10.11
C ASP A 165 6.97 -8.36 -10.16
N ARG A 166 8.12 -8.07 -10.77
CA ARG A 166 8.65 -6.72 -10.87
C ARG A 166 7.77 -5.75 -11.66
N GLN A 167 6.84 -6.23 -12.50
CA GLN A 167 5.89 -5.35 -13.19
C GLN A 167 4.98 -4.59 -12.20
N ILE A 168 4.76 -5.12 -11.00
CA ILE A 168 3.99 -4.48 -9.92
C ILE A 168 4.66 -3.17 -9.47
N LEU A 169 5.99 -3.05 -9.60
CA LEU A 169 6.75 -1.84 -9.23
C LEU A 169 6.40 -0.62 -10.09
N ASN A 170 5.75 -0.83 -11.24
CA ASN A 170 5.30 0.24 -12.14
C ASN A 170 3.94 0.83 -11.75
N LEU A 171 3.27 0.27 -10.73
CA LEU A 171 1.94 0.69 -10.30
C LEU A 171 2.02 1.90 -9.35
N LYS A 172 2.10 3.10 -9.92
CA LYS A 172 2.31 4.34 -9.15
C LYS A 172 1.17 4.73 -8.23
N TYR A 173 -0.04 4.18 -8.43
CA TYR A 173 -1.22 4.47 -7.62
C TYR A 173 -1.57 3.35 -6.63
N LEU A 174 -0.76 2.29 -6.54
CA LEU A 174 -1.04 1.14 -5.71
C LEU A 174 -1.02 1.50 -4.23
N LYS A 175 -2.15 1.23 -3.55
CA LYS A 175 -2.36 1.43 -2.11
C LYS A 175 -2.42 0.12 -1.36
N ILE A 176 -3.05 -0.90 -1.92
CA ILE A 176 -3.22 -2.20 -1.29
C ILE A 176 -2.60 -3.26 -2.17
N LEU A 177 -1.62 -3.97 -1.64
CA LEU A 177 -1.01 -5.12 -2.31
C LEU A 177 -1.23 -6.38 -1.48
N ASN A 178 -2.03 -7.29 -2.02
CA ASN A 178 -2.31 -8.58 -1.44
C ASN A 178 -1.66 -9.69 -2.28
N LEU A 179 -0.76 -10.46 -1.67
CA LEU A 179 -0.02 -11.57 -2.26
C LEU A 179 -0.29 -12.89 -1.50
N SER A 180 -1.44 -13.00 -0.83
CA SER A 180 -1.76 -14.12 0.06
C SER A 180 -1.68 -15.48 -0.64
N SER A 181 -1.33 -16.51 0.12
CA SER A 181 -1.37 -17.91 -0.33
C SER A 181 -0.48 -18.17 -1.55
N ASN A 182 0.74 -17.65 -1.54
CA ASN A 182 1.76 -17.95 -2.54
C ASN A 182 2.95 -18.66 -1.88
N GLN A 183 4.10 -18.69 -2.55
CA GLN A 183 5.35 -19.28 -2.05
C GLN A 183 6.48 -18.24 -2.02
N ILE A 184 6.12 -16.96 -1.85
CA ILE A 184 7.07 -15.84 -1.95
C ILE A 184 8.04 -15.90 -0.76
N GLN A 185 9.34 -15.90 -1.06
CA GLN A 185 10.41 -15.94 -0.06
C GLN A 185 11.04 -14.57 0.19
N HIS A 186 11.01 -13.67 -0.80
CA HIS A 186 11.58 -12.33 -0.64
C HIS A 186 10.81 -11.30 -1.46
N LEU A 187 10.87 -10.05 -0.99
CA LEU A 187 10.42 -8.89 -1.73
C LEU A 187 11.64 -8.05 -2.12
N PRO A 188 11.68 -7.51 -3.35
CA PRO A 188 12.76 -6.63 -3.77
C PRO A 188 12.66 -5.28 -3.04
N LYS A 189 13.81 -4.60 -2.84
CA LYS A 189 13.87 -3.34 -2.09
C LYS A 189 12.91 -2.26 -2.63
N GLU A 190 12.68 -2.29 -3.94
CA GLU A 190 11.84 -1.35 -4.69
C GLU A 190 10.36 -1.40 -4.29
N VAL A 191 9.89 -2.47 -3.64
CA VAL A 191 8.54 -2.51 -3.02
C VAL A 191 8.40 -1.38 -2.00
N GLY A 192 9.48 -1.11 -1.26
CA GLY A 192 9.53 -0.02 -0.29
C GLY A 192 9.46 1.38 -0.90
N CYS A 193 9.72 1.50 -2.21
CA CYS A 193 9.70 2.76 -2.95
C CYS A 193 8.34 3.05 -3.60
N LEU A 194 7.33 2.20 -3.38
CA LEU A 194 5.97 2.45 -3.90
C LEU A 194 5.36 3.65 -3.15
N PRO A 195 5.00 4.74 -3.87
CA PRO A 195 4.78 6.06 -3.25
C PRO A 195 3.50 6.15 -2.41
N HIS A 196 2.57 5.22 -2.60
CA HIS A 196 1.24 5.25 -1.97
C HIS A 196 0.85 3.94 -1.30
N LEU A 197 1.79 2.99 -1.14
CA LEU A 197 1.48 1.68 -0.57
C LEU A 197 1.14 1.82 0.92
N GLN A 198 -0.11 1.54 1.26
CA GLN A 198 -0.68 1.66 2.61
C GLN A 198 -0.88 0.31 3.28
N GLU A 199 -1.19 -0.74 2.50
CA GLU A 199 -1.45 -2.07 3.03
C GLU A 199 -0.65 -3.11 2.26
N LEU A 200 0.15 -3.87 2.99
CA LEU A 200 0.92 -4.99 2.46
C LEU A 200 0.46 -6.28 3.15
N ILE A 201 -0.24 -7.11 2.38
CA ILE A 201 -0.93 -8.32 2.86
C ILE A 201 -0.28 -9.54 2.19
N ILE A 202 0.51 -10.30 2.93
CA ILE A 202 1.26 -11.46 2.41
C ILE A 202 1.12 -12.68 3.33
N PRO A 203 -0.07 -13.01 3.89
CA PRO A 203 -0.20 -14.20 4.70
C PRO A 203 -0.02 -15.48 3.87
N HIS A 204 0.35 -16.58 4.53
CA HIS A 204 0.54 -17.89 3.89
C HIS A 204 1.57 -17.86 2.76
N ASN A 205 2.77 -17.38 3.08
CA ASN A 205 3.92 -17.34 2.18
C ASN A 205 5.15 -17.93 2.89
N LYS A 206 6.37 -17.65 2.41
CA LYS A 206 7.62 -18.24 2.91
C LYS A 206 8.68 -17.18 3.21
N LEU A 207 8.28 -15.97 3.62
CA LEU A 207 9.22 -14.86 3.88
C LEU A 207 10.29 -15.19 4.94
N GLY A 208 10.00 -16.09 5.88
CA GLY A 208 10.96 -16.53 6.89
C GLY A 208 12.04 -17.48 6.37
N LYS A 209 11.86 -18.11 5.20
CA LYS A 209 12.89 -18.96 4.56
C LYS A 209 13.91 -18.17 3.76
N SER A 210 13.74 -16.85 3.67
CA SER A 210 14.64 -16.00 2.90
C SER A 210 16.05 -16.01 3.47
N THR A 211 17.04 -16.08 2.59
CA THR A 211 18.43 -15.73 2.92
C THR A 211 18.70 -14.23 2.76
N PHE A 212 17.71 -13.46 2.28
CA PHE A 212 17.84 -12.03 2.02
C PHE A 212 17.22 -11.17 3.12
N GLU A 213 17.91 -10.08 3.45
CA GLU A 213 17.39 -9.04 4.32
C GLU A 213 16.17 -8.33 3.73
N TRP A 214 15.30 -7.82 4.60
CA TRP A 214 14.10 -7.09 4.22
C TRP A 214 14.40 -5.63 3.84
N LYS A 215 15.26 -5.42 2.84
CA LYS A 215 15.71 -4.07 2.43
C LYS A 215 14.56 -3.15 1.97
N TRP A 216 13.40 -3.72 1.64
CA TRP A 216 12.19 -2.98 1.30
C TRP A 216 11.63 -2.19 2.50
N ILE A 217 11.82 -2.64 3.74
CA ILE A 217 11.24 -1.97 4.92
C ILE A 217 12.02 -0.72 5.33
N SER A 218 13.28 -0.59 4.86
CA SER A 218 14.17 0.55 5.17
C SER A 218 14.00 1.73 4.21
N GLN A 219 13.05 1.68 3.27
CA GLN A 219 12.84 2.75 2.29
C GLN A 219 11.98 3.88 2.86
N VAL A 220 12.18 5.10 2.38
CA VAL A 220 11.55 6.32 2.92
C VAL A 220 10.04 6.33 2.66
N GLU A 221 9.60 5.88 1.49
CA GLU A 221 8.19 5.95 1.08
C GLU A 221 7.33 5.01 1.93
N ILE A 222 7.73 3.74 2.09
CA ILE A 222 6.95 2.79 2.88
C ILE A 222 6.88 3.19 4.35
N ARG A 223 7.95 3.78 4.89
CA ARG A 223 8.02 4.30 6.26
C ARG A 223 6.90 5.29 6.57
N ARG A 224 6.57 6.15 5.61
CA ARG A 224 5.59 7.24 5.73
C ARG A 224 4.18 6.86 5.32
N ASN A 225 3.98 5.71 4.68
CA ASN A 225 2.71 5.34 4.08
C ASN A 225 2.10 4.04 4.63
N LEU A 226 2.90 3.08 5.09
CA LEU A 226 2.40 1.75 5.43
C LEU A 226 1.63 1.76 6.75
N ARG A 227 0.31 1.51 6.67
CA ARG A 227 -0.62 1.49 7.81
C ARG A 227 -0.94 0.08 8.27
N LEU A 228 -0.90 -0.90 7.36
CA LEU A 228 -1.14 -2.31 7.66
C LEU A 228 -0.04 -3.19 7.08
N LEU A 229 0.55 -4.02 7.94
CA LEU A 229 1.45 -5.09 7.54
C LEU A 229 0.90 -6.43 8.06
N ASP A 230 0.45 -7.28 7.14
CA ASP A 230 0.01 -8.64 7.44
C ASP A 230 0.97 -9.65 6.81
N ILE A 231 1.71 -10.34 7.67
CA ILE A 231 2.71 -11.35 7.32
C ILE A 231 2.50 -12.62 8.13
N ARG A 232 1.23 -12.94 8.46
CA ARG A 232 0.86 -14.17 9.17
C ARG A 232 1.28 -15.42 8.39
N ASN A 233 1.57 -16.55 9.05
CA ASN A 233 1.90 -17.80 8.37
C ASN A 233 3.03 -17.67 7.33
N ASN A 234 4.20 -17.13 7.73
CA ASN A 234 5.36 -16.95 6.86
C ASN A 234 6.62 -17.67 7.33
N GLU A 235 6.54 -18.47 8.40
CA GLU A 235 7.69 -19.17 9.00
C GLU A 235 8.80 -18.22 9.49
N ILE A 236 8.46 -16.98 9.85
CA ILE A 236 9.43 -15.95 10.23
C ILE A 236 9.94 -16.25 11.65
N SER A 237 11.26 -16.40 11.80
CA SER A 237 11.91 -16.61 13.10
C SER A 237 12.33 -15.32 13.79
N VAL A 238 12.65 -14.26 13.02
CA VAL A 238 13.08 -12.96 13.52
C VAL A 238 12.45 -11.85 12.68
N LEU A 239 11.83 -10.87 13.33
CA LEU A 239 11.44 -9.61 12.67
C LEU A 239 12.60 -8.63 12.67
N PRO A 240 12.86 -7.93 11.55
CA PRO A 240 13.91 -6.92 11.48
C PRO A 240 13.58 -5.73 12.40
N VAL A 241 14.62 -5.09 12.97
CA VAL A 241 14.44 -3.90 13.83
C VAL A 241 13.80 -2.73 13.08
N GLN A 242 13.95 -2.71 11.76
CA GLN A 242 13.36 -1.71 10.87
C GLN A 242 11.82 -1.80 10.80
N VAL A 243 11.17 -2.80 11.39
CA VAL A 243 9.72 -2.73 11.64
C VAL A 243 9.39 -1.50 12.49
N GLY A 244 10.26 -1.14 13.45
CA GLY A 244 10.04 -0.03 14.37
C GLY A 244 10.20 1.37 13.79
N ILE A 245 10.64 1.51 12.53
CA ILE A 245 10.72 2.83 11.88
C ILE A 245 9.46 3.17 11.08
N LEU A 246 8.51 2.23 10.92
CA LEU A 246 7.26 2.43 10.18
C LEU A 246 6.31 3.38 10.93
N ASP A 247 6.61 4.68 10.89
CA ASP A 247 6.05 5.71 11.78
C ASP A 247 4.51 5.79 11.76
N VAL A 248 3.87 5.43 10.65
CA VAL A 248 2.40 5.50 10.48
C VAL A 248 1.70 4.14 10.59
N LEU A 249 2.41 3.08 10.98
CA LEU A 249 1.85 1.74 11.09
C LEU A 249 0.79 1.68 12.18
N VAL A 250 -0.42 1.23 11.82
CA VAL A 250 -1.59 1.12 12.71
C VAL A 250 -1.84 -0.33 13.11
N LYS A 251 -1.63 -1.26 12.18
CA LYS A 251 -1.90 -2.69 12.38
C LYS A 251 -0.72 -3.55 11.92
N LEU A 252 -0.22 -4.38 12.84
CA LEU A 252 0.83 -5.35 12.59
C LEU A 252 0.32 -6.76 12.93
N GLN A 253 0.27 -7.64 11.92
CA GLN A 253 -0.16 -9.03 12.09
C GLN A 253 0.97 -9.99 11.73
N VAL A 254 1.46 -10.70 12.74
CA VAL A 254 2.57 -11.65 12.67
C VAL A 254 2.22 -13.01 13.28
N CYS A 255 0.93 -13.31 13.45
CA CYS A 255 0.44 -14.58 13.98
C CYS A 255 0.95 -15.79 13.18
N GLN A 256 1.09 -16.93 13.86
CA GLN A 256 1.46 -18.20 13.25
C GLN A 256 2.80 -18.12 12.49
N ASN A 257 3.79 -17.53 13.14
CA ASN A 257 5.18 -17.55 12.69
C ASN A 257 6.02 -18.32 13.70
N LEU A 258 7.35 -18.23 13.60
CA LEU A 258 8.31 -18.91 14.47
C LEU A 258 9.06 -17.90 15.36
N LEU A 259 8.46 -16.74 15.63
CA LEU A 259 9.13 -15.64 16.31
C LEU A 259 9.49 -16.05 17.74
N THR A 260 10.77 -15.95 18.08
CA THR A 260 11.24 -16.17 19.47
C THR A 260 11.23 -14.90 20.30
N LYS A 261 11.30 -13.74 19.63
CA LYS A 261 11.23 -12.41 20.22
C LYS A 261 10.63 -11.40 19.25
N LEU A 262 10.01 -10.36 19.80
CA LEU A 262 9.70 -9.13 19.06
C LEU A 262 10.85 -8.14 19.23
N PRO A 263 11.21 -7.35 18.21
CA PRO A 263 12.31 -6.40 18.31
C PRO A 263 11.96 -5.26 19.28
N GLN A 264 12.95 -4.79 20.06
CA GLN A 264 12.78 -3.64 20.96
C GLN A 264 12.35 -2.36 20.23
N SER A 265 12.61 -2.24 18.94
CA SER A 265 12.16 -1.10 18.13
C SER A 265 10.63 -1.02 17.99
N ILE A 266 9.86 -2.07 18.29
CA ILE A 266 8.39 -2.05 18.20
C ILE A 266 7.77 -0.96 19.09
N GLY A 267 8.41 -0.64 20.23
CA GLY A 267 8.01 0.45 21.12
C GLY A 267 8.10 1.85 20.52
N ARG A 268 8.76 2.02 19.35
CA ARG A 268 8.82 3.27 18.60
C ARG A 268 7.55 3.54 17.79
N LEU A 269 6.72 2.53 17.54
CA LEU A 269 5.52 2.61 16.71
C LEU A 269 4.35 3.30 17.44
N ARG A 270 4.43 4.62 17.62
CA ARG A 270 3.46 5.41 18.40
C ARG A 270 2.03 5.37 17.87
N ASN A 271 1.86 5.09 16.57
CA ASN A 271 0.56 4.99 15.92
C ASN A 271 -0.01 3.56 15.91
N LEU A 272 0.74 2.56 16.42
CA LEU A 272 0.30 1.17 16.43
C LEU A 272 -0.87 1.01 17.40
N LYS A 273 -1.95 0.43 16.89
CA LYS A 273 -3.19 0.18 17.64
C LYS A 273 -3.52 -1.30 17.78
N TYR A 274 -3.13 -2.10 16.78
CA TYR A 274 -3.43 -3.52 16.73
C TYR A 274 -2.13 -4.30 16.53
N LEU A 275 -1.78 -5.13 17.51
CA LEU A 275 -0.65 -6.05 17.42
C LEU A 275 -1.15 -7.48 17.61
N GLU A 276 -1.05 -8.28 16.56
CA GLU A 276 -1.43 -9.69 16.61
C GLU A 276 -0.17 -10.55 16.41
N ALA A 277 0.31 -11.19 17.47
CA ALA A 277 1.50 -12.03 17.53
C ALA A 277 1.21 -13.43 18.10
N ALA A 278 -0.04 -13.88 18.03
CA ALA A 278 -0.48 -15.18 18.52
C ALA A 278 0.21 -16.35 17.81
N ARG A 279 0.34 -17.49 18.48
CA ARG A 279 0.89 -18.73 17.93
C ARG A 279 2.30 -18.51 17.37
N ASN A 280 3.19 -18.01 18.21
CA ASN A 280 4.63 -17.87 17.97
C ASN A 280 5.39 -18.58 19.10
N ASN A 281 6.71 -18.41 19.17
CA ASN A 281 7.58 -18.97 20.18
C ASN A 281 8.10 -17.89 21.15
N LEU A 282 7.31 -16.84 21.41
CA LEU A 282 7.74 -15.71 22.24
C LEU A 282 7.94 -16.17 23.70
N SER A 283 9.14 -15.97 24.22
CA SER A 283 9.47 -16.20 25.63
C SER A 283 9.22 -14.97 26.51
N CYS A 284 9.30 -13.78 25.94
CA CYS A 284 9.10 -12.49 26.60
C CYS A 284 8.58 -11.44 25.60
N LEU A 285 8.10 -10.31 26.12
CA LEU A 285 7.80 -9.11 25.34
C LEU A 285 8.93 -8.08 25.47
N PRO A 286 9.15 -7.20 24.48
CA PRO A 286 10.13 -6.14 24.64
C PRO A 286 9.66 -5.07 25.64
N GLY A 287 10.51 -4.71 26.61
CA GLY A 287 10.23 -3.68 27.63
C GLY A 287 9.85 -2.32 27.04
N SER A 288 10.32 -2.02 25.82
CA SER A 288 9.94 -0.83 25.07
C SER A 288 8.43 -0.73 24.76
N MET A 289 7.69 -1.85 24.79
CA MET A 289 6.23 -1.85 24.60
C MET A 289 5.49 -1.05 25.66
N ARG A 290 6.12 -0.75 26.82
CA ARG A 290 5.57 0.16 27.84
C ARG A 290 5.13 1.52 27.25
N HIS A 291 5.76 1.96 26.16
CA HIS A 291 5.45 3.24 25.52
C HIS A 291 4.28 3.18 24.53
N LEU A 292 3.76 1.99 24.23
CA LEU A 292 2.64 1.80 23.31
C LEU A 292 1.29 1.97 24.01
N ARG A 293 0.28 2.34 23.24
CA ARG A 293 -1.13 2.42 23.67
C ARG A 293 -1.99 1.68 22.65
N LEU A 294 -1.99 0.36 22.76
CA LEU A 294 -2.67 -0.57 21.87
C LEU A 294 -4.16 -0.66 22.22
N ASP A 295 -5.00 -0.64 21.21
CA ASP A 295 -6.43 -0.93 21.39
C ASP A 295 -6.62 -2.44 21.56
N TYR A 296 -5.84 -3.25 20.82
CA TYR A 296 -5.88 -4.71 20.85
C TYR A 296 -4.48 -5.36 20.78
N LEU A 297 -4.25 -6.34 21.63
CA LEU A 297 -3.06 -7.20 21.63
C LEU A 297 -3.47 -8.68 21.67
N ASP A 298 -3.04 -9.47 20.69
CA ASP A 298 -3.15 -10.94 20.74
C ASP A 298 -1.77 -11.57 20.82
N ILE A 299 -1.50 -12.23 21.93
CA ILE A 299 -0.27 -12.97 22.21
C ILE A 299 -0.56 -14.42 22.62
N SER A 300 -1.79 -14.88 22.39
CA SER A 300 -2.22 -16.24 22.76
C SER A 300 -1.41 -17.32 22.04
N GLY A 301 -1.21 -18.47 22.69
CA GLY A 301 -0.44 -19.57 22.09
C GLY A 301 1.06 -19.27 21.93
N ASN A 302 1.63 -18.45 22.81
CA ASN A 302 3.08 -18.31 22.98
C ASN A 302 3.50 -18.98 24.30
N PRO A 303 4.70 -19.56 24.37
CA PRO A 303 5.15 -20.33 25.53
C PRO A 303 5.42 -19.47 26.77
N PHE A 304 5.82 -18.20 26.63
CA PHE A 304 6.21 -17.28 27.72
C PHE A 304 6.88 -18.01 28.90
N ASN A 305 8.18 -18.30 28.77
CA ASN A 305 8.93 -19.11 29.74
C ASN A 305 9.67 -18.23 30.75
N PHE A 306 9.53 -18.55 32.04
CA PHE A 306 10.09 -17.82 33.18
C PHE A 306 11.48 -18.21 33.60
N GLN A 307 12.11 -19.20 32.96
CA GLN A 307 13.42 -19.69 33.38
C GLN A 307 14.51 -18.60 33.43
N ASN A 308 14.32 -17.45 32.75
CA ASN A 308 15.25 -16.31 32.75
C ASN A 308 14.82 -15.12 33.65
N SER A 309 13.74 -15.24 34.44
CA SER A 309 13.15 -14.16 35.25
C SER A 309 14.09 -13.52 36.30
N HIS A 310 15.25 -14.11 36.57
CA HIS A 310 16.19 -13.66 37.61
C HIS A 310 17.59 -13.36 37.07
N PHE A 311 17.76 -13.29 35.74
CA PHE A 311 19.07 -13.07 35.13
C PHE A 311 19.28 -11.58 34.79
N VAL A 312 20.15 -10.92 35.58
CA VAL A 312 20.58 -9.54 35.32
C VAL A 312 21.97 -9.56 34.68
N VAL A 313 22.11 -8.91 33.53
CA VAL A 313 23.39 -8.81 32.82
C VAL A 313 23.83 -7.36 32.71
N TYR A 314 25.08 -7.09 33.07
CA TYR A 314 25.68 -5.76 33.01
C TYR A 314 26.65 -5.69 31.82
N TYR A 315 26.24 -5.02 30.75
CA TYR A 315 27.08 -4.83 29.55
C TYR A 315 27.78 -3.49 29.61
N HIS A 316 29.11 -3.51 29.77
CA HIS A 316 30.01 -2.35 29.69
C HIS A 316 29.57 -1.13 30.55
N VAL A 317 28.79 -1.36 31.62
CA VAL A 317 28.19 -0.27 32.43
C VAL A 317 29.20 0.58 33.18
N ASN A 318 30.41 0.07 33.38
CA ASN A 318 31.53 0.74 34.01
C ASN A 318 32.48 1.39 32.99
N GLU A 319 32.28 1.16 31.69
CA GLU A 319 33.17 1.68 30.64
C GLU A 319 32.73 3.07 30.15
N VAL A 320 33.69 3.82 29.62
CA VAL A 320 33.45 5.14 29.03
C VAL A 320 32.74 4.96 27.69
N VAL A 321 31.67 5.72 27.49
CA VAL A 321 30.89 5.73 26.24
C VAL A 321 31.72 6.39 25.14
N THR A 322 31.77 5.78 23.95
CA THR A 322 32.50 6.35 22.82
C THR A 322 31.86 7.65 22.32
N LEU A 323 32.63 8.52 21.66
CA LEU A 323 32.11 9.76 21.09
C LEU A 323 30.97 9.50 20.09
N VAL A 324 31.08 8.42 19.31
CA VAL A 324 30.03 7.99 18.35
C VAL A 324 28.72 7.70 19.09
N GLN A 325 28.78 7.02 20.22
CA GLN A 325 27.59 6.74 21.02
C GLN A 325 27.03 7.99 21.68
N TYR A 326 27.88 8.89 22.21
CA TYR A 326 27.42 10.16 22.75
C TYR A 326 26.68 10.99 21.70
N ALA A 327 27.24 11.08 20.48
CA ALA A 327 26.61 11.76 19.36
C ALA A 327 25.28 11.09 18.97
N ALA A 328 25.25 9.76 18.90
CA ALA A 328 24.04 9.00 18.58
C ALA A 328 22.94 9.18 19.65
N ILE A 329 23.28 9.14 20.94
CA ILE A 329 22.36 9.40 22.04
C ILE A 329 21.81 10.82 21.94
N ALA A 330 22.66 11.82 21.70
CA ALA A 330 22.25 13.21 21.54
C ALA A 330 21.30 13.39 20.34
N LEU A 331 21.63 12.79 19.19
CA LEU A 331 20.82 12.82 17.97
C LEU A 331 19.42 12.22 18.21
N LEU A 332 19.36 11.01 18.79
CA LEU A 332 18.10 10.33 19.08
C LEU A 332 17.27 11.07 20.15
N LYS A 333 17.93 11.64 21.17
CA LYS A 333 17.27 12.45 22.21
C LYS A 333 16.69 13.74 21.62
N ALA A 334 17.40 14.38 20.70
CA ALA A 334 16.95 15.56 19.98
C ALA A 334 15.90 15.26 18.89
N ARG A 335 15.62 13.97 18.60
CA ARG A 335 14.68 13.51 17.57
C ARG A 335 15.00 14.06 16.18
N ILE A 336 16.29 14.22 15.88
CA ILE A 336 16.73 14.64 14.55
C ILE A 336 16.38 13.52 13.55
N THR A 337 15.75 13.89 12.45
CA THR A 337 15.41 12.95 11.38
C THR A 337 16.68 12.50 10.67
N TYR A 338 16.81 11.19 10.46
CA TYR A 338 17.92 10.60 9.73
C TYR A 338 17.40 9.49 8.83
N ASP A 339 18.07 9.31 7.70
CA ASP A 339 17.91 8.18 6.78
C ASP A 339 19.18 8.02 5.91
N ASN A 340 19.15 7.09 4.97
CA ASN A 340 20.24 6.82 4.05
C ASN A 340 20.51 7.96 3.04
N SER A 341 19.68 9.01 2.99
CA SER A 341 19.94 10.22 2.21
C SER A 341 20.76 11.26 2.98
N THR A 342 20.63 11.28 4.31
CA THR A 342 21.32 12.23 5.19
C THR A 342 22.60 11.66 5.83
N MET A 343 22.71 10.33 5.96
CA MET A 343 23.81 9.67 6.67
C MET A 343 24.26 8.38 5.98
N PRO A 344 25.54 7.96 6.14
CA PRO A 344 26.02 6.67 5.71
C PRO A 344 25.17 5.50 6.25
N PRO A 345 24.89 4.46 5.43
CA PRO A 345 24.02 3.34 5.83
C PRO A 345 24.43 2.63 7.12
N ASN A 346 25.73 2.50 7.39
CA ASN A 346 26.23 1.86 8.61
C ASN A 346 25.85 2.66 9.88
N LEU A 347 25.81 3.99 9.79
CA LEU A 347 25.38 4.84 10.91
C LEU A 347 23.85 4.79 11.08
N VAL A 348 23.09 4.75 9.98
CA VAL A 348 21.63 4.56 10.03
C VAL A 348 21.31 3.22 10.70
N GLN A 349 21.97 2.15 10.29
CA GLN A 349 21.82 0.84 10.91
C GLN A 349 22.21 0.84 12.38
N PHE A 350 23.30 1.54 12.75
CA PHE A 350 23.69 1.71 14.14
C PHE A 350 22.60 2.38 14.97
N LEU A 351 22.02 3.49 14.49
CA LEU A 351 20.93 4.22 15.15
C LEU A 351 19.62 3.40 15.21
N ASP A 352 19.29 2.65 14.16
CA ASP A 352 18.10 1.80 14.11
C ASP A 352 18.17 0.64 15.11
N ASN A 353 19.37 0.14 15.39
CA ASN A 353 19.62 -0.91 16.37
C ASN A 353 19.56 -0.41 17.84
N ALA A 354 19.43 0.89 18.08
CA ALA A 354 19.37 1.41 19.45
C ALA A 354 18.16 0.87 20.21
N THR A 355 18.41 0.31 21.39
CA THR A 355 17.37 0.00 22.38
C THR A 355 17.16 1.22 23.29
N PHE A 356 16.17 1.19 24.19
CA PHE A 356 15.88 2.35 25.05
C PHE A 356 15.69 1.92 26.49
N CYS A 357 16.21 2.76 27.38
CA CYS A 357 16.04 2.61 28.81
C CYS A 357 14.54 2.63 29.17
N CYS A 358 14.07 1.64 29.92
CA CYS A 358 12.66 1.50 30.30
C CYS A 358 12.16 2.52 31.35
N VAL A 359 13.09 3.35 31.88
CA VAL A 359 12.80 4.42 32.84
C VAL A 359 12.94 5.80 32.19
N CYS A 360 14.14 6.17 31.76
CA CYS A 360 14.42 7.53 31.27
C CYS A 360 14.28 7.69 29.74
N SER A 361 13.96 6.62 29.01
CA SER A 361 13.90 6.61 27.53
C SER A 361 15.20 6.99 26.82
N GLN A 362 16.34 6.97 27.50
CA GLN A 362 17.64 7.19 26.86
C GLN A 362 18.01 6.01 25.96
N ALA A 363 18.54 6.31 24.77
CA ALA A 363 19.05 5.29 23.85
C ALA A 363 20.20 4.50 24.49
N CYS A 364 20.18 3.19 24.32
CA CYS A 364 21.15 2.24 24.82
C CYS A 364 21.77 1.50 23.62
N PHE A 365 23.10 1.42 23.59
CA PHE A 365 23.86 0.74 22.53
C PHE A 365 24.60 -0.46 23.11
N ASN A 366 25.93 -0.39 23.26
CA ASN A 366 26.71 -1.45 23.90
C ASN A 366 26.80 -1.29 25.44
N ARG A 367 26.30 -0.18 25.99
CA ARG A 367 26.28 0.10 27.43
C ARG A 367 24.86 0.06 27.97
N TYR A 368 24.52 -1.01 28.69
CA TYR A 368 23.20 -1.17 29.32
C TYR A 368 23.19 -2.27 30.39
N VAL A 369 22.17 -2.24 31.24
CA VAL A 369 21.75 -3.38 32.06
C VAL A 369 20.58 -4.06 31.36
N LEU A 370 20.68 -5.37 31.18
CA LEU A 370 19.58 -6.22 30.74
C LEU A 370 18.97 -6.88 31.97
N ASP A 371 17.66 -6.76 32.13
CA ASP A 371 16.90 -7.38 33.23
C ASP A 371 15.54 -7.81 32.69
N TYR A 372 14.98 -8.89 33.26
CA TYR A 372 13.67 -9.40 32.88
C TYR A 372 12.68 -9.03 33.98
N LYS A 373 11.69 -8.19 33.65
CA LYS A 373 10.72 -7.69 34.62
C LYS A 373 9.32 -8.14 34.28
N GLU A 374 8.56 -8.52 35.30
CA GLU A 374 7.12 -8.73 35.15
C GLU A 374 6.41 -7.38 35.07
N MET A 375 5.49 -7.23 34.11
CA MET A 375 4.67 -6.03 33.99
C MET A 375 3.24 -6.37 33.62
N GLU A 376 2.31 -5.54 34.09
CA GLU A 376 0.91 -5.66 33.72
C GLU A 376 0.65 -5.19 32.28
N LEU A 377 0.03 -6.06 31.48
CA LEU A 377 -0.40 -5.74 30.11
C LEU A 377 -1.38 -4.57 30.01
N ARG A 378 -2.16 -4.31 31.08
CA ARG A 378 -3.14 -3.21 31.12
C ARG A 378 -2.49 -1.84 30.90
N ARG A 379 -1.18 -1.71 31.18
CA ARG A 379 -0.42 -0.49 30.90
C ARG A 379 -0.18 -0.25 29.41
N VAL A 380 -0.24 -1.30 28.59
CA VAL A 380 0.10 -1.29 27.17
C VAL A 380 -1.14 -1.42 26.29
N THR A 381 -2.18 -2.11 26.75
CA THR A 381 -3.37 -2.39 25.93
C THR A 381 -4.67 -2.40 26.73
N CYS A 382 -5.76 -1.98 26.06
CA CYS A 382 -7.12 -2.04 26.60
C CYS A 382 -7.75 -3.43 26.46
N GLN A 383 -7.54 -4.10 25.33
CA GLN A 383 -8.08 -5.43 25.06
C GLN A 383 -6.93 -6.40 24.77
N VAL A 384 -6.85 -7.47 25.57
CA VAL A 384 -5.81 -8.49 25.40
C VAL A 384 -6.38 -9.88 25.25
N LYS A 385 -5.91 -10.59 24.23
CA LYS A 385 -6.09 -12.03 24.10
C LYS A 385 -4.77 -12.73 24.44
N ARG A 386 -4.81 -13.55 25.48
CA ARG A 386 -3.66 -14.28 26.03
C ARG A 386 -4.09 -15.69 26.43
N THR A 387 -3.11 -16.58 26.62
CA THR A 387 -3.35 -17.87 27.26
C THR A 387 -3.66 -17.64 28.75
N ALA A 388 -4.63 -18.37 29.32
CA ALA A 388 -5.31 -18.01 30.57
C ALA A 388 -4.41 -17.79 31.81
N ASN A 389 -3.22 -18.41 31.88
CA ASN A 389 -2.51 -18.61 33.15
C ASN A 389 -1.06 -18.08 33.21
N THR A 390 -0.63 -17.16 32.33
CA THR A 390 0.78 -16.68 32.35
C THR A 390 0.89 -15.23 32.82
N THR A 391 1.75 -14.98 33.83
CA THR A 391 2.45 -13.70 33.97
C THR A 391 3.30 -13.45 32.71
N ILE A 392 3.71 -12.22 32.45
CA ILE A 392 4.44 -11.90 31.21
C ILE A 392 5.72 -11.19 31.58
N LEU A 393 6.83 -11.79 31.19
CA LEU A 393 8.14 -11.20 31.31
C LEU A 393 8.40 -10.23 30.17
N TYR A 394 9.02 -9.12 30.52
CA TYR A 394 9.51 -8.12 29.60
C TYR A 394 11.04 -8.13 29.61
N GLU A 395 11.64 -8.24 28.43
CA GLU A 395 13.07 -8.02 28.22
C GLU A 395 13.35 -6.52 28.28
N CYS A 396 13.90 -6.05 29.40
CA CYS A 396 14.07 -4.63 29.69
C CYS A 396 15.54 -4.21 29.63
N TYR A 397 15.78 -3.06 28.99
CA TYR A 397 17.08 -2.41 28.93
C TYR A 397 17.09 -1.19 29.85
N PHE A 398 18.21 -0.95 30.52
CA PHE A 398 18.41 0.22 31.39
C PHE A 398 19.77 0.86 31.09
N CYS A 399 19.83 2.19 31.04
CA CYS A 399 21.09 2.89 30.77
C CYS A 399 22.08 2.86 31.97
N SER A 400 21.62 2.51 33.17
CA SER A 400 22.42 2.46 34.39
C SER A 400 21.82 1.55 35.45
N LYS A 401 22.64 1.16 36.44
CA LYS A 401 22.19 0.44 37.65
C LYS A 401 21.13 1.22 38.43
N THR A 402 21.24 2.55 38.43
CA THR A 402 20.26 3.45 39.07
C THR A 402 18.91 3.31 38.38
N CYS A 403 18.85 3.44 37.04
CA CYS A 403 17.60 3.26 36.30
C CYS A 403 17.00 1.86 36.50
N GLN A 404 17.82 0.82 36.59
CA GLN A 404 17.33 -0.53 36.87
C GLN A 404 16.66 -0.63 38.26
N ARG A 405 17.27 -0.05 39.30
CA ARG A 405 16.73 -0.07 40.67
C ARG A 405 15.46 0.79 40.83
N TYR A 406 15.30 1.81 40.02
CA TYR A 406 14.13 2.70 40.05
C TYR A 406 12.89 2.13 39.35
N PHE A 407 13.06 1.12 38.50
CA PHE A 407 11.97 0.51 37.73
C PHE A 407 11.23 -0.52 38.57
#